data_AF-A0A1M8A9Z5-F1
#
_entry.id   AF-A0A1M8A9Z5-F1
#
_cell.length_a   1.000
_cell.length_b   1.000
_cell.length_c   1.000
_cell.angle_alpha   90.00
_cell.angle_beta   90.00
_cell.angle_gamma   90.00
#
_symmetry.space_group_name_H-M   'P 1'
#
loop_
_entity.id
_entity.type
_entity.pdbx_description
1 polymer ?
#
loop_
_entity_poly.entity_id
_entity_poly.type
_entity_poly.pdbx_seq_one_letter_code
_entity_poly.pdbx_strand_id
1 'polypeptide(L)'
;MPSSAGPVRSRSPAASSPARNPYPVLRRRTAVSIAVQGLARAPLDDYRIPGLVAGHKTGAGYRICTPWGLVDQRVPARHVLPLPEGFPVPPAALQHLENEARAPRVSLQACAAQQQRTAVDSRPCPDESHSS
;
A
#
# COMPACT_ATOMS: atom_id res chain seq x y z
N MET A 1 52.07 -29.68 -42.59
CA MET A 1 51.53 -28.29 -42.58
C MET A 1 50.40 -28.22 -41.56
N PRO A 2 50.44 -27.33 -40.56
CA PRO A 2 49.44 -27.25 -39.49
C PRO A 2 48.35 -26.20 -39.80
N SER A 3 47.09 -26.48 -39.46
CA SER A 3 45.99 -25.49 -39.34
C SER A 3 44.93 -26.15 -38.44
N SER A 4 44.92 -25.92 -37.13
CA SER A 4 44.45 -24.73 -36.42
C SER A 4 42.99 -24.40 -36.73
N ALA A 5 42.09 -24.95 -35.92
CA ALA A 5 40.73 -24.47 -35.76
C ALA A 5 40.41 -24.50 -34.26
N GLY A 6 40.40 -23.32 -33.65
CA GLY A 6 40.22 -23.12 -32.21
C GLY A 6 38.80 -23.44 -31.71
N PRO A 7 38.61 -23.44 -30.38
CA PRO A 7 37.32 -23.78 -29.77
C PRO A 7 36.30 -22.66 -29.99
N VAL A 8 35.16 -23.00 -30.60
CA VAL A 8 34.00 -22.13 -30.68
C VAL A 8 33.46 -21.89 -29.26
N ARG A 9 33.71 -20.70 -28.72
CA ARG A 9 33.11 -20.23 -27.48
C ARG A 9 31.59 -20.14 -27.68
N SER A 10 30.88 -21.15 -27.20
CA SER A 10 29.44 -21.14 -27.04
C SER A 10 29.07 -20.00 -26.07
N ARG A 11 28.66 -18.86 -26.61
CA ARG A 11 28.08 -17.78 -25.80
C ARG A 11 26.65 -18.19 -25.50
N SER A 12 26.44 -18.79 -24.33
CA SER A 12 25.11 -18.89 -23.74
C SER A 12 24.49 -17.48 -23.73
N PRO A 13 23.31 -17.25 -24.32
CA PRO A 13 22.61 -16.00 -24.09
C PRO A 13 22.24 -15.97 -22.61
N ALA A 14 22.85 -15.06 -21.86
CA ALA A 14 22.38 -14.72 -20.54
C ALA A 14 20.91 -14.39 -20.66
N ALA A 15 20.04 -15.24 -20.11
CA ALA A 15 18.63 -14.96 -19.97
C ALA A 15 18.51 -13.75 -19.05
N SER A 16 18.52 -12.56 -19.65
CA SER A 16 18.10 -11.33 -19.01
C SER A 16 16.60 -11.43 -18.79
N SER A 17 16.19 -12.21 -17.79
CA SER A 17 14.83 -12.10 -17.25
C SER A 17 14.70 -10.66 -16.77
N PRO A 18 13.82 -9.82 -17.37
CA PRO A 18 13.49 -8.57 -16.72
C PRO A 18 12.95 -8.97 -15.35
N ALA A 19 13.51 -8.41 -14.27
CA ALA A 19 12.98 -8.59 -12.93
C ALA A 19 11.53 -8.12 -12.95
N ARG A 20 10.61 -9.05 -13.26
CA ARG A 20 9.19 -8.80 -13.41
C ARG A 20 8.73 -8.51 -12.01
N ASN A 21 8.52 -7.24 -11.71
CA ASN A 21 7.98 -6.82 -10.44
C ASN A 21 6.71 -7.65 -10.21
N PRO A 22 6.66 -8.55 -9.21
CA PRO A 22 5.57 -9.52 -9.09
C PRO A 22 4.25 -8.85 -8.71
N TYR A 23 4.27 -7.55 -8.41
CA TYR A 23 3.13 -6.77 -7.97
C TYR A 23 2.49 -6.03 -9.15
N PRO A 24 1.15 -6.08 -9.30
CA PRO A 24 0.44 -5.38 -10.35
C PRO A 24 0.62 -3.87 -10.17
N VAL A 25 0.89 -3.13 -11.25
CA VAL A 25 0.96 -1.66 -11.23
C VAL A 25 -0.46 -1.11 -11.08
N LEU A 26 -0.80 -0.65 -9.88
CA LEU A 26 -2.11 -0.06 -9.61
C LEU A 26 -2.20 1.35 -10.22
N ARG A 27 -3.36 1.68 -10.80
CA ARG A 27 -3.61 2.99 -11.41
C ARG A 27 -3.84 4.04 -10.32
N ARG A 28 -3.65 5.32 -10.67
CA ARG A 28 -4.04 6.44 -9.80
C ARG A 28 -5.55 6.35 -9.51
N ARG A 29 -5.97 6.70 -8.30
CA ARG A 29 -7.36 6.56 -7.77
C ARG A 29 -7.82 5.13 -7.53
N THR A 30 -6.99 4.11 -7.71
CA THR A 30 -7.35 2.75 -7.29
C THR A 30 -7.49 2.69 -5.78
N ALA A 31 -8.63 2.17 -5.33
CA ALA A 31 -8.89 1.89 -3.92
C ALA A 31 -8.01 0.75 -3.45
N VAL A 32 -7.32 0.98 -2.34
CA VAL A 32 -6.38 0.02 -1.77
C VAL A 32 -6.52 -0.03 -0.26
N SER A 33 -6.10 -1.15 0.29
CA SER A 33 -5.87 -1.34 1.70
C SER A 33 -4.38 -1.54 1.91
N ILE A 34 -3.80 -0.80 2.85
CA ILE A 34 -2.42 -0.99 3.26
C ILE A 34 -2.42 -1.97 4.43
N ALA A 35 -1.79 -3.12 4.25
CA ALA A 35 -1.49 -4.06 5.32
C ALA A 35 -0.28 -3.54 6.10
N VAL A 36 -0.49 -3.16 7.37
CA VAL A 36 0.57 -2.68 8.24
C VAL A 36 1.07 -3.83 9.11
N GLN A 37 1.84 -4.74 8.53
CA GLN A 37 2.49 -5.80 9.31
C GLN A 37 3.66 -5.23 10.12
N GLY A 38 3.67 -5.50 11.44
CA GLY A 38 4.83 -5.29 12.29
C GLY A 38 5.03 -3.88 12.87
N LEU A 39 4.01 -3.01 12.85
CA LEU A 39 4.06 -1.74 13.58
C LEU A 39 3.75 -1.98 15.07
N ALA A 40 4.77 -2.44 15.78
CA ALA A 40 4.86 -2.59 17.24
C ALA A 40 3.70 -3.33 17.95
N ARG A 41 3.94 -4.60 18.30
CA ARG A 41 3.28 -5.35 19.41
C ARG A 41 1.76 -5.11 19.56
N ALA A 42 0.99 -5.32 18.49
CA ALA A 42 -0.45 -5.49 18.57
C ALA A 42 -0.81 -6.92 18.11
N PRO A 43 -1.89 -7.53 18.65
CA PRO A 43 -2.32 -8.87 18.25
C PRO A 43 -2.58 -8.93 16.74
N LEU A 44 -2.51 -10.13 16.18
CA LEU A 44 -2.45 -10.53 14.76
C LEU A 44 -3.47 -9.90 13.77
N ASP A 45 -4.27 -8.91 14.17
CA ASP A 45 -5.10 -8.15 13.26
C ASP A 45 -4.19 -7.29 12.36
N ASP A 46 -3.99 -7.76 11.12
CA ASP A 46 -3.46 -6.96 10.03
C ASP A 46 -4.24 -5.65 9.97
N TYR A 47 -3.66 -4.55 10.49
CA TYR A 47 -4.29 -3.24 10.36
C TYR A 47 -4.34 -2.90 8.88
N ARG A 48 -5.57 -2.80 8.39
CA ARG A 48 -5.89 -2.49 7.01
C ARG A 48 -6.29 -1.04 6.91
N ILE A 49 -5.34 -0.20 6.50
CA ILE A 49 -5.57 1.24 6.32
C ILE A 49 -6.18 1.45 4.93
N PRO A 50 -7.43 1.93 4.81
CA PRO A 50 -8.01 2.24 3.50
C PRO A 50 -7.34 3.48 2.91
N GLY A 51 -7.15 3.48 1.60
CA GLY A 51 -6.59 4.61 0.90
C GLY A 51 -6.73 4.51 -0.62
N LEU A 52 -6.14 5.50 -1.29
CA LEU A 52 -6.12 5.64 -2.73
C LEU A 52 -4.70 5.75 -3.22
N VAL A 53 -4.42 5.09 -4.35
CA VAL A 53 -3.14 5.26 -5.03
C VAL A 53 -3.05 6.67 -5.62
N ALA A 54 -2.08 7.45 -5.16
CA ALA A 54 -1.72 8.73 -5.76
C ALA A 54 -0.71 8.55 -6.90
N GLY A 55 0.18 7.58 -6.76
CA GLY A 55 1.11 7.21 -7.82
C GLY A 55 2.03 6.06 -7.41
N HIS A 56 2.79 5.56 -8.37
CA HIS A 56 3.72 4.44 -8.18
C HIS A 56 5.10 4.79 -8.73
N LYS A 57 6.15 4.33 -8.05
CA LYS A 57 7.53 4.41 -8.55
C LYS A 57 8.17 3.04 -8.38
N THR A 58 8.62 2.45 -9.48
CA THR A 58 9.31 1.17 -9.49
C THR A 58 10.51 1.19 -8.53
N GLY A 59 10.65 0.15 -7.71
CA GLY A 59 11.68 0.04 -6.69
C GLY A 59 11.41 0.82 -5.39
N ALA A 60 10.55 1.85 -5.41
CA ALA A 60 10.23 2.65 -4.23
C ALA A 60 8.82 2.40 -3.68
N GLY A 61 7.89 1.88 -4.48
CA GLY A 61 6.52 1.55 -4.08
C GLY A 61 5.50 2.66 -4.36
N TYR A 62 4.38 2.62 -3.64
CA TYR A 62 3.19 3.43 -3.88
C TYR A 62 3.13 4.67 -2.98
N ARG A 63 2.71 5.81 -3.54
CA ARG A 63 2.20 6.94 -2.78
C ARG A 63 0.72 6.71 -2.55
N ILE A 64 0.29 6.75 -1.30
CA ILE A 64 -1.10 6.46 -0.91
C ILE A 64 -1.69 7.67 -0.18
N CYS A 65 -2.87 8.12 -0.61
CA CYS A 65 -3.71 9.05 0.13
C CYS A 65 -4.66 8.26 1.03
N THR A 66 -4.63 8.52 2.32
CA THR A 66 -5.57 7.98 3.32
C THR A 66 -6.62 9.05 3.64
N PRO A 67 -7.68 8.73 4.41
CA PRO A 67 -8.65 9.73 4.87
C PRO A 67 -8.04 10.86 5.69
N TRP A 68 -6.85 10.65 6.27
CA TRP A 68 -6.19 11.61 7.15
C TRP A 68 -5.09 12.41 6.46
N GLY A 69 -4.68 12.03 5.25
CA GLY A 69 -3.64 12.72 4.50
C GLY A 69 -2.87 11.86 3.53
N LEU A 70 -1.83 12.44 2.92
CA LEU A 70 -0.91 11.73 2.05
C LEU A 70 0.18 11.09 2.90
N VAL A 71 0.37 9.78 2.75
CA VAL A 71 1.44 9.07 3.47
C VAL A 71 2.79 9.63 3.05
N ASP A 72 3.58 10.05 4.04
CA ASP A 72 4.87 10.70 3.81
C ASP A 72 5.86 9.76 3.09
N GLN A 73 5.93 8.52 3.56
CA GLN A 73 6.75 7.47 2.96
C GLN A 73 5.97 6.67 1.92
N ARG A 74 6.68 6.22 0.88
CA ARG A 74 6.11 5.28 -0.08
C ARG A 74 5.91 3.91 0.56
N VAL A 75 4.73 3.34 0.32
CA VAL A 75 4.35 2.03 0.81
C VAL A 75 4.87 0.96 -0.15
N PRO A 76 5.66 -0.02 0.30
CA PRO A 76 6.09 -1.14 -0.52
C PRO A 76 4.91 -1.88 -1.15
N ALA A 77 5.06 -2.31 -2.40
CA ALA A 77 3.97 -2.97 -3.15
C ALA A 77 3.41 -4.23 -2.46
N ARG A 78 4.27 -4.98 -1.74
CA ARG A 78 3.87 -6.14 -0.93
C ARG A 78 2.86 -5.84 0.18
N HIS A 79 2.80 -4.58 0.61
CA HIS A 79 1.93 -4.11 1.69
C HIS A 79 0.68 -3.42 1.16
N VAL A 80 0.52 -3.30 -0.16
CA VAL A 80 -0.63 -2.66 -0.78
C VAL A 80 -1.50 -3.72 -1.43
N LEU A 81 -2.71 -3.87 -0.90
CA LEU A 81 -3.72 -4.81 -1.39
C LEU A 81 -4.80 -4.02 -2.15
N PRO A 82 -5.06 -4.33 -3.43
CA PRO A 82 -6.17 -3.71 -4.15
C PRO A 82 -7.50 -4.12 -3.48
N LEU A 83 -8.38 -3.14 -3.29
CA LEU A 83 -9.74 -3.40 -2.86
C LEU A 83 -10.61 -3.70 -4.08
N PRO A 84 -11.68 -4.51 -3.93
CA PRO A 84 -12.60 -4.80 -5.02
C PRO A 84 -13.21 -3.51 -5.59
N GLU A 85 -13.48 -3.50 -6.89
CA GLU A 85 -14.18 -2.39 -7.52
C GLU A 85 -15.56 -2.18 -6.86
N GLY A 86 -15.90 -0.91 -6.60
CA GLY A 86 -17.11 -0.54 -5.86
C GLY A 86 -16.93 -0.43 -4.34
N PHE A 87 -15.75 -0.75 -3.78
CA PHE A 87 -15.47 -0.44 -2.39
C PHE A 87 -15.57 1.08 -2.15
N PRO A 88 -16.32 1.54 -1.13
CA PRO A 88 -16.53 2.96 -0.90
C PRO A 88 -15.20 3.65 -0.65
N VAL A 89 -14.89 4.61 -1.52
CA VAL A 89 -13.68 5.41 -1.38
C VAL A 89 -13.93 6.48 -0.31
N PRO A 90 -13.03 6.63 0.67
CA PRO A 90 -13.19 7.69 1.67
C PRO A 90 -13.17 9.07 0.99
N PRO A 91 -14.19 9.92 1.19
CA PRO A 91 -14.27 11.22 0.51
C PRO A 91 -13.11 12.15 0.86
N ALA A 92 -12.62 12.10 2.10
CA ALA A 92 -11.43 12.84 2.52
C ALA A 92 -10.17 12.39 1.76
N ALA A 93 -10.02 11.09 1.49
CA ALA A 93 -8.88 10.58 0.72
C ALA A 93 -8.91 11.06 -0.74
N LEU A 94 -10.10 11.18 -1.35
CA LEU A 94 -10.27 11.78 -2.67
C LEU A 94 -9.89 13.26 -2.66
N GLN A 95 -10.38 14.03 -1.68
CA GLN A 95 -10.08 15.46 -1.57
C GLN A 95 -8.57 15.72 -1.43
N HIS A 96 -7.89 14.92 -0.61
CA HIS A 96 -6.43 14.99 -0.47
C HIS A 96 -5.68 14.59 -1.73
N LEU A 97 -6.20 13.63 -2.50
CA LEU A 97 -5.63 13.21 -3.77
C LEU A 97 -5.79 14.27 -4.87
N GLU A 98 -6.89 15.01 -4.87
CA GLU A 98 -7.14 16.12 -5.80
C GLU A 98 -6.28 17.33 -5.45
N ASN A 99 -6.08 17.58 -4.15
CA ASN A 99 -5.26 18.66 -3.63
C ASN A 99 -3.93 18.17 -3.05
N GLU A 100 -3.17 17.36 -3.82
CA GLU A 100 -1.95 16.70 -3.32
C GLU A 100 -0.93 17.68 -2.71
N ALA A 101 -0.83 18.90 -3.26
CA ALA A 101 0.08 19.93 -2.78
C ALA A 101 -0.30 20.48 -1.39
N ARG A 102 -1.59 20.44 -1.02
CA ARG A 102 -2.11 20.95 0.25
C ARG A 102 -2.50 19.84 1.22
N ALA A 103 -2.42 18.57 0.80
CA ALA A 103 -2.75 17.44 1.64
C ALA A 103 -1.79 17.34 2.84
N PRO A 104 -2.30 17.11 4.06
CA PRO A 104 -1.45 16.90 5.23
C PRO A 104 -0.58 15.66 5.03
N ARG A 105 0.66 15.72 5.53
CA ARG A 105 1.61 14.60 5.51
C ARG A 105 1.42 13.78 6.77
N VAL A 106 1.17 12.49 6.61
CA VAL A 106 0.89 11.59 7.74
C VAL A 106 1.79 10.36 7.69
N SER A 107 2.21 9.88 8.85
CA SER A 107 2.92 8.60 8.96
C SER A 107 1.91 7.44 8.97
N LEU A 108 2.36 6.24 8.55
CA LEU A 108 1.52 5.03 8.64
C LEU A 108 1.12 4.72 10.10
N GLN A 109 2.01 4.99 11.05
CA GLN A 109 1.73 4.83 12.48
C GLN A 109 0.63 5.78 12.96
N ALA A 110 0.67 7.05 12.53
CA ALA A 110 -0.37 8.02 12.85
C ALA A 110 -1.73 7.59 12.26
N CYS A 111 -1.74 7.11 11.01
CA CYS A 111 -2.95 6.57 10.38
C CYS A 111 -3.50 5.36 11.14
N ALA A 112 -2.65 4.42 11.57
CA ALA A 112 -3.06 3.26 12.36
C ALA A 112 -3.66 3.68 13.71
N ALA A 113 -3.03 4.63 14.41
CA ALA A 113 -3.54 5.16 15.68
C ALA A 113 -4.89 5.87 15.50
N GLN A 114 -5.08 6.64 14.42
CA GLN A 114 -6.35 7.29 14.11
C GLN A 114 -7.44 6.26 13.79
N GLN A 115 -7.13 5.23 13.01
CA GLN A 115 -8.08 4.15 12.71
C GLN A 115 -8.54 3.42 13.97
N GLN A 116 -7.63 3.13 14.90
CA GLN A 116 -7.97 2.50 16.18
C GLN A 116 -8.90 3.38 17.01
N ARG A 117 -8.67 4.71 17.03
CA ARG A 117 -9.54 5.66 17.73
C ARG A 117 -10.96 5.67 17.13
N THR A 118 -11.08 5.72 15.80
CA THR A 118 -12.39 5.69 15.13
C THR A 118 -13.12 4.35 15.33
N ALA A 119 -12.39 3.22 15.35
CA ALA A 119 -12.97 1.91 15.61
C ALA A 119 -13.44 1.73 17.06
N VAL A 120 -12.80 2.39 18.02
CA VAL A 120 -13.25 2.43 19.43
C VAL A 120 -14.52 3.25 19.59
N ASP A 121 -14.63 4.38 18.89
CA ASP A 121 -15.79 5.27 18.93
C ASP A 121 -17.06 4.65 18.29
N SER A 122 -16.87 3.70 17.37
CA SER A 122 -17.97 2.98 16.71
C SER A 122 -18.51 1.79 17.53
N ARG A 123 -18.03 1.57 18.77
CA ARG A 123 -18.67 0.60 19.66
C ARG A 123 -19.96 1.24 20.17
N PRO A 124 -21.14 0.61 19.96
CA PRO A 124 -22.32 1.08 20.65
C PRO A 124 -22.00 1.09 22.14
N CYS A 125 -22.30 2.20 22.82
CA CYS A 125 -22.36 2.20 24.29
C CYS A 125 -23.11 0.93 24.71
N PRO A 126 -22.62 0.14 25.69
CA PRO A 126 -23.46 -0.87 26.26
C PRO A 126 -24.72 -0.16 26.75
N ASP A 127 -25.84 -0.53 26.15
CA ASP A 127 -27.17 -0.14 26.59
C ASP A 127 -27.30 -0.67 28.02
N GLU A 128 -27.05 0.18 29.02
CA GLU A 128 -27.46 -0.08 30.40
C GLU A 128 -29.00 0.03 30.48
N SER A 129 -29.70 -0.87 29.79
CA SER A 129 -31.07 -1.22 30.12
C SER A 129 -31.05 -2.64 30.67
N HIS A 130 -31.00 -2.76 31.99
CA HIS A 130 -31.73 -3.74 32.80
C HIS A 130 -31.75 -3.14 34.21
N SER A 131 -32.80 -2.42 34.59
CA SER A 131 -34.07 -2.95 35.11
C SER A 131 -34.08 -2.90 36.64
N SER A 132 -34.90 -1.97 37.12
CA SER A 132 -35.76 -2.05 38.32
C SER A 132 -35.13 -2.15 39.70
#